data_AF-A0A2N6NWE9-F1
#
_entry.id   AF-A0A2N6NWE9-F1
#
_cell.length_a   1.000
_cell.length_b   1.000
_cell.length_c   1.000
_cell.angle_alpha   90.00
_cell.angle_beta   90.00
_cell.angle_gamma   90.00
#
_symmetry.space_group_name_H-M   'P 1'
#
loop_
_entity.id
_entity.type
_entity.pdbx_description
1 polymer ?
#
loop_
_entity_poly.entity_id
_entity_poly.type
_entity_poly.pdbx_seq_one_letter_code
_entity_poly.pdbx_strand_id
1 'polypeptide(L)'
;MVERSANSLAYAMGWLYATAVFAFAAYVWTRCKAKRWSLDDYFYTAAFIFAIAHAIIIAFCIVHSYGRPGHHIHRSDSTQMQLLLYLLSLGFARISCALFVSAAAQASPLVWPARTAAALSGSWSIASVLCLTLHDGKPWEGILGESFYLRWVGIEATGILIELALFILSISLIWFLAMPKLRRACLMAAFSTRLLSSPTSVTPSILTEAALALSIMTGCATTPRSLLAAIPPPPPPTHHVFNRPLTIYTYDRYRRIRKSNRSTSAWTRRFGAGVVRPESTPDLAWLPYQGFSEVSEATAYPPRVHVSSMSREAPLMTPMEEELWRMTIQKTTEVSVEHRRRSHLHNLGRKRHSSVDSTL
;
A
#
# COMPACT_ATOMS: atom_id res chain seq x y z
N MET A 1 -15.11 22.19 38.62
CA MET A 1 -15.11 20.81 38.07
C MET A 1 -14.75 20.76 36.58
N VAL A 2 -15.28 21.65 35.74
CA VAL A 2 -15.03 21.70 34.28
C VAL A 2 -13.53 21.78 33.90
N GLU A 3 -12.73 22.50 34.69
CA GLU A 3 -11.30 22.70 34.42
C GLU A 3 -10.46 21.41 34.58
N ARG A 4 -10.82 20.55 35.55
CA ARG A 4 -10.14 19.24 35.73
C ARG A 4 -10.42 18.28 34.57
N SER A 5 -11.63 18.29 34.02
CA SER A 5 -11.98 17.45 32.87
C SER A 5 -11.27 17.89 31.58
N ALA A 6 -11.12 19.20 31.36
CA ALA A 6 -10.42 19.73 30.18
C ALA A 6 -8.94 19.34 30.18
N ASN A 7 -8.27 19.47 31.32
CA ASN A 7 -6.85 19.11 31.45
C ASN A 7 -6.63 17.61 31.24
N SER A 8 -7.45 16.75 31.86
CA SER A 8 -7.38 15.30 31.69
C SER A 8 -7.49 14.88 30.22
N LEU A 9 -8.42 15.50 29.49
CA LEU A 9 -8.64 15.23 28.08
C LEU A 9 -7.45 15.66 27.22
N ALA A 10 -6.89 16.84 27.48
CA ALA A 10 -5.70 17.31 26.77
C ALA A 10 -4.50 16.37 26.97
N TYR A 11 -4.29 15.87 28.20
CA TYR A 11 -3.24 14.88 28.47
C TYR A 11 -3.49 13.55 27.74
N ALA A 12 -4.74 13.05 27.74
CA ALA A 12 -5.09 11.83 27.03
C ALA A 12 -4.85 11.97 25.51
N MET A 13 -5.24 13.09 24.92
CA MET A 13 -5.00 13.39 23.51
C MET A 13 -3.50 13.50 23.20
N GLY A 14 -2.74 14.24 24.02
CA GLY A 14 -1.29 14.35 23.87
C GLY A 14 -0.59 13.00 23.93
N TRP A 15 -1.01 12.13 24.86
CA TRP A 15 -0.49 10.77 24.96
C TRP A 15 -0.80 9.94 23.71
N LEU A 16 -2.05 9.98 23.23
CA LEU A 16 -2.46 9.26 22.02
C LEU A 16 -1.62 9.69 20.80
N TYR A 17 -1.42 11.00 20.59
CA TYR A 17 -0.56 11.47 19.49
C TYR A 17 0.90 11.08 19.67
N ALA A 18 1.45 11.18 20.87
CA ALA A 18 2.81 10.74 21.13
C ALA A 18 2.99 9.25 20.80
N THR A 19 2.02 8.41 21.18
CA THR A 19 2.03 6.98 20.83
C THR A 19 1.87 6.74 19.33
N ALA A 20 1.04 7.52 18.64
CA ALA A 20 0.88 7.43 17.19
C ALA A 20 2.16 7.84 16.43
N VAL A 21 2.83 8.92 16.87
CA VAL A 21 4.11 9.38 16.32
C VAL A 21 5.19 8.33 16.54
N PHE A 22 5.29 7.76 17.74
CA PHE A 22 6.24 6.68 18.02
C PHE A 22 5.97 5.44 17.15
N ALA A 23 4.71 5.03 17.03
CA ALA A 23 4.31 3.91 16.17
C ALA A 23 4.67 4.16 14.70
N PHE A 24 4.41 5.37 14.21
CA PHE A 24 4.76 5.78 12.85
C PHE A 24 6.28 5.80 12.63
N ALA A 25 7.05 6.34 13.56
CA ALA A 25 8.51 6.32 13.50
C ALA A 25 9.07 4.89 13.47
N ALA A 26 8.54 4.00 14.31
CA ALA A 26 8.89 2.58 14.30
C ALA A 26 8.54 1.92 12.96
N TYR A 27 7.38 2.24 12.39
CA TYR A 27 6.99 1.77 11.06
C TYR A 27 7.95 2.26 9.97
N VAL A 28 8.25 3.57 9.89
CA VAL A 28 9.20 4.14 8.92
C VAL A 28 10.57 3.49 9.07
N TRP A 29 11.05 3.29 10.30
CA TRP A 29 12.30 2.59 10.57
C TRP A 29 12.31 1.17 9.98
N THR A 30 11.24 0.39 10.16
CA THR A 30 11.15 -0.96 9.58
C THR A 30 11.15 -0.94 8.05
N ARG A 31 10.52 0.07 7.41
CA ARG A 31 10.50 0.24 5.96
C ARG A 31 11.85 0.68 5.40
N CYS A 32 12.54 1.61 6.08
CA CYS A 32 13.90 2.00 5.74
C CYS A 32 14.86 0.81 5.76
N LYS A 33 14.76 -0.06 6.77
CA LYS A 33 15.55 -1.30 6.82
C LYS A 33 15.24 -2.27 5.68
N ALA A 34 13.97 -2.37 5.29
CA ALA A 34 13.55 -3.26 4.20
C ALA A 34 13.99 -2.78 2.80
N LYS A 35 14.40 -1.51 2.65
CA LYS A 35 14.75 -0.85 1.36
C LYS A 35 13.69 -1.02 0.27
N ARG A 36 12.42 -1.21 0.66
CA ARG A 36 11.28 -1.41 -0.23
C ARG A 36 10.12 -0.55 0.23
N TRP A 37 9.99 0.61 -0.40
CA TRP A 37 8.84 1.50 -0.25
C TRP A 37 7.82 1.15 -1.31
N SER A 38 6.60 0.84 -0.88
CA SER A 38 5.48 0.61 -1.79
C SER A 38 4.55 1.82 -1.82
N LEU A 39 3.71 1.92 -2.87
CA LEU A 39 2.84 3.10 -3.07
C LEU A 39 1.88 3.35 -1.88
N ASP A 40 1.42 2.29 -1.21
CA ASP A 40 0.62 2.36 0.01
C ASP A 40 1.34 3.08 1.16
N ASP A 41 2.66 2.95 1.26
CA ASP A 41 3.47 3.59 2.30
C ASP A 41 3.50 5.12 2.13
N TYR A 42 3.49 5.62 0.89
CA TYR A 42 3.44 7.06 0.61
C TYR A 42 2.07 7.65 0.97
N PHE A 43 0.98 6.98 0.58
CA PHE A 43 -0.36 7.42 0.94
C PHE A 43 -0.59 7.37 2.45
N TYR A 44 -0.04 6.35 3.12
CA TYR A 44 -0.08 6.27 4.59
C TYR A 44 0.67 7.43 5.25
N THR A 45 1.87 7.74 4.74
CA THR A 45 2.68 8.88 5.23
C THR A 45 1.97 10.21 5.00
N ALA A 46 1.37 10.41 3.83
CA ALA A 46 0.58 11.59 3.54
C ALA A 46 -0.62 11.72 4.51
N ALA A 47 -1.38 10.63 4.69
CA ALA A 47 -2.50 10.59 5.64
C ALA A 47 -2.07 10.99 7.06
N PHE A 48 -0.92 10.46 7.51
CA PHE A 48 -0.34 10.76 8.81
C PHE A 48 0.08 12.23 8.95
N ILE A 49 0.70 12.83 7.93
CA ILE A 49 1.07 14.26 7.94
C ILE A 49 -0.19 15.13 8.04
N PHE A 50 -1.22 14.85 7.24
CA PHE A 50 -2.48 15.61 7.28
C PHE A 50 -3.19 15.46 8.63
N ALA A 51 -3.16 14.27 9.23
CA ALA A 51 -3.69 14.05 10.56
C ALA A 51 -2.96 14.86 11.64
N ILE A 52 -1.62 14.91 11.61
CA ILE A 52 -0.85 15.75 12.54
C ILE A 52 -1.16 17.23 12.33
N ALA A 53 -1.22 17.69 11.08
CA ALA A 53 -1.57 19.07 10.77
C ALA A 53 -2.96 19.43 11.32
N HIS A 54 -3.94 18.53 11.12
CA HIS A 54 -5.28 18.66 11.67
C HIS A 54 -5.26 18.75 13.20
N ALA A 55 -4.54 17.86 13.87
CA ALA A 55 -4.36 17.83 15.32
C ALA A 55 -3.74 19.12 15.88
N ILE A 56 -2.70 19.65 15.21
CA ILE A 56 -2.04 20.89 15.59
C ILE A 56 -3.02 22.06 15.49
N ILE A 57 -3.81 22.14 14.42
CA ILE A 57 -4.80 23.22 14.26
C ILE A 57 -5.91 23.09 15.29
N ILE A 58 -6.39 21.89 15.61
CA ILE A 58 -7.35 21.68 16.71
C ILE A 58 -6.74 22.14 18.04
N ALA A 59 -5.52 21.74 18.36
CA ALA A 59 -4.83 22.16 19.59
C ALA A 59 -4.66 23.68 19.64
N PHE A 60 -4.29 24.29 18.52
CA PHE A 60 -4.19 25.74 18.39
C PHE A 60 -5.55 26.41 18.65
N CYS A 61 -6.62 25.90 18.03
CA CYS A 61 -7.98 26.41 18.23
C CYS A 61 -8.43 26.25 19.68
N ILE A 62 -8.15 25.12 20.33
CA ILE A 62 -8.42 24.89 21.75
C ILE A 62 -7.71 25.98 22.56
N VAL A 63 -6.39 26.10 22.46
CA VAL A 63 -5.59 27.06 23.26
C VAL A 63 -6.04 28.50 23.06
N HIS A 64 -6.39 28.91 21.83
CA HIS A 64 -6.76 30.29 21.52
C HIS A 64 -8.24 30.61 21.69
N SER A 65 -9.13 29.60 21.69
CA SER A 65 -10.58 29.80 21.81
C SER A 65 -11.09 29.69 23.25
N TYR A 66 -10.34 29.06 24.17
CA TYR A 66 -10.72 29.04 25.59
C TYR A 66 -10.53 30.43 26.22
N GLY A 67 -11.63 31.18 26.33
CA GLY A 67 -11.72 32.39 27.17
C GLY A 67 -11.85 33.73 26.45
N ARG A 68 -11.90 33.77 25.11
CA ARG A 68 -12.12 35.03 24.37
C ARG A 68 -13.58 35.18 23.93
N PRO A 69 -14.21 36.36 24.11
CA PRO A 69 -15.55 36.64 23.59
C PRO A 69 -15.59 36.43 22.07
N GLY A 70 -16.60 35.71 21.58
CA GLY A 70 -16.68 35.22 20.19
C GLY A 70 -16.77 36.28 19.09
N HIS A 71 -16.70 37.58 19.41
CA HIS A 71 -16.89 38.67 18.45
C HIS A 71 -15.62 39.08 17.69
N HIS A 72 -14.42 38.65 18.10
CA HIS A 72 -13.15 39.05 17.46
C HIS A 72 -12.40 37.93 16.71
N ILE A 73 -12.93 36.70 16.70
CA ILE A 73 -12.26 35.59 16.02
C ILE A 73 -12.80 35.52 14.59
N HIS A 74 -11.91 35.71 13.62
CA HIS A 74 -12.15 35.44 12.20
C HIS A 74 -12.39 33.92 12.03
N ARG A 75 -13.62 33.50 12.30
CA ARG A 75 -14.00 32.10 12.58
C ARG A 75 -14.17 31.23 11.33
N SER A 76 -14.23 31.84 10.14
CA SER A 76 -14.55 31.13 8.91
C SER A 76 -13.39 30.27 8.41
N ASP A 77 -12.16 30.79 8.39
CA ASP A 77 -11.06 30.14 7.68
C ASP A 77 -10.50 28.92 8.43
N SER A 78 -10.49 28.97 9.76
CA SER A 78 -9.89 27.91 10.57
C SER A 78 -10.70 26.62 10.56
N THR A 79 -12.03 26.70 10.53
CA THR A 79 -12.90 25.52 10.50
C THR A 79 -12.89 24.85 9.13
N GLN A 80 -12.78 25.64 8.06
CA GLN A 80 -12.63 25.12 6.70
C GLN A 80 -11.34 24.31 6.55
N MET A 81 -10.22 24.88 7.00
CA MET A 81 -8.93 24.19 6.94
C MET A 81 -8.95 22.90 7.76
N GLN A 82 -9.60 22.91 8.93
CA GLN A 82 -9.80 21.70 9.74
C GLN A 82 -10.57 20.62 8.95
N LEU A 83 -11.74 20.96 8.41
CA LEU A 83 -12.57 20.01 7.66
C LEU A 83 -11.86 19.44 6.43
N LEU A 84 -11.12 20.28 5.70
CA LEU A 84 -10.32 19.85 4.54
C LEU A 84 -9.21 18.89 4.94
N LEU A 85 -8.43 19.22 5.97
CA LEU A 85 -7.35 18.35 6.46
C LEU A 85 -7.89 17.02 7.00
N TYR A 86 -9.02 17.06 7.70
CA TYR A 86 -9.74 15.88 8.16
C TYR A 86 -10.11 14.99 6.96
N LEU A 87 -10.80 15.53 5.95
CA LEU A 87 -11.23 14.78 4.77
C LEU A 87 -10.06 14.20 3.97
N LEU A 88 -8.99 14.97 3.79
CA LEU A 88 -7.78 14.52 3.10
C LEU A 88 -7.10 13.39 3.89
N SER A 89 -6.93 13.54 5.20
CA SER A 89 -6.33 12.50 6.06
C SER A 89 -7.11 11.20 5.99
N LEU A 90 -8.45 11.27 6.06
CA LEU A 90 -9.36 10.13 6.00
C LEU A 90 -9.33 9.46 4.62
N GLY A 91 -9.33 10.28 3.56
CA GLY A 91 -9.22 9.83 2.18
C GLY A 91 -7.95 9.06 1.89
N PHE A 92 -6.80 9.64 2.23
CA PHE A 92 -5.50 9.00 2.04
C PHE A 92 -5.35 7.74 2.90
N ALA A 93 -5.91 7.71 4.11
CA ALA A 93 -5.93 6.51 4.95
C ALA A 93 -6.71 5.36 4.28
N ARG A 94 -7.86 5.65 3.65
CA ARG A 94 -8.67 4.67 2.91
C ARG A 94 -7.96 4.14 1.67
N ILE A 95 -7.36 5.04 0.88
CA ILE A 95 -6.58 4.66 -0.31
C ILE A 95 -5.42 3.75 0.11
N SER A 96 -4.67 4.13 1.15
CA SER A 96 -3.57 3.32 1.68
C SER A 96 -4.06 1.95 2.16
N CYS A 97 -5.18 1.88 2.87
CA CYS A 97 -5.79 0.63 3.31
C CYS A 97 -6.15 -0.29 2.13
N ALA A 98 -6.83 0.26 1.12
CA ALA A 98 -7.24 -0.49 -0.06
C ALA A 98 -6.02 -1.02 -0.86
N LEU A 99 -4.98 -0.20 -1.01
CA LEU A 99 -3.73 -0.60 -1.65
C LEU A 99 -2.97 -1.66 -0.84
N PHE A 100 -2.92 -1.52 0.48
CA PHE A 100 -2.35 -2.51 1.38
C PHE A 100 -3.06 -3.86 1.23
N VAL A 101 -4.40 -3.87 1.20
CA VAL A 101 -5.17 -5.09 0.99
C VAL A 101 -4.91 -5.66 -0.41
N SER A 102 -4.80 -4.82 -1.45
CA SER A 102 -4.41 -5.26 -2.80
C SER A 102 -3.01 -5.90 -2.82
N ALA A 103 -2.06 -5.37 -2.06
CA ALA A 103 -0.71 -5.90 -1.96
C ALA A 103 -0.70 -7.25 -1.21
N ALA A 104 -1.46 -7.36 -0.12
CA ALA A 104 -1.63 -8.61 0.61
C ALA A 104 -2.38 -9.68 -0.23
N ALA A 105 -3.23 -9.25 -1.16
CA ALA A 105 -4.04 -10.11 -2.02
C ALA A 105 -3.34 -10.59 -3.30
N GLN A 106 -2.06 -10.29 -3.56
CA GLN A 106 -1.39 -10.53 -4.86
C GLN A 106 -1.59 -11.94 -5.46
N ALA A 107 -1.78 -12.98 -4.62
CA ALA A 107 -2.02 -14.36 -5.06
C ALA A 107 -3.50 -14.76 -5.17
N SER A 108 -4.43 -13.82 -4.97
CA SER A 108 -5.87 -14.04 -4.83
C SER A 108 -6.66 -13.29 -5.91
N PRO A 109 -7.83 -13.80 -6.36
CA PRO A 109 -8.72 -13.04 -7.26
C PRO A 109 -9.24 -11.72 -6.65
N LEU A 110 -9.01 -11.51 -5.34
CA LEU A 110 -9.38 -10.30 -4.59
C LEU A 110 -8.57 -9.04 -4.95
N VAL A 111 -7.53 -9.13 -5.78
CA VAL A 111 -6.75 -7.95 -6.21
C VAL A 111 -7.61 -6.92 -6.92
N TRP A 112 -8.51 -7.36 -7.80
CA TRP A 112 -9.37 -6.46 -8.58
C TRP A 112 -10.34 -5.66 -7.69
N PRO A 113 -11.14 -6.30 -6.81
CA PRO A 113 -11.95 -5.60 -5.83
C PRO A 113 -11.17 -4.59 -4.98
N ALA A 114 -9.94 -4.93 -4.57
CA ALA A 114 -9.13 -4.03 -3.73
C ALA A 114 -8.69 -2.78 -4.50
N ARG A 115 -8.30 -2.93 -5.78
CA ARG A 115 -7.95 -1.80 -6.65
C ARG A 115 -9.16 -0.92 -6.98
N THR A 116 -10.32 -1.53 -7.22
CA THR A 116 -11.56 -0.76 -7.44
C THR A 116 -11.96 0.00 -6.18
N ALA A 117 -11.79 -0.60 -4.99
CA ALA A 117 -12.04 0.09 -3.73
C ALA A 117 -11.06 1.26 -3.50
N ALA A 118 -9.79 1.13 -3.90
CA ALA A 118 -8.81 2.21 -3.84
C ALA A 118 -9.20 3.39 -4.76
N ALA A 119 -9.59 3.08 -6.00
CA ALA A 119 -10.07 4.08 -6.97
C ALA A 119 -11.34 4.77 -6.47
N LEU A 120 -12.30 3.99 -5.98
CA LEU A 120 -13.56 4.51 -5.42
C LEU A 120 -13.30 5.42 -4.22
N SER A 121 -12.40 5.02 -3.31
CA SER A 121 -12.00 5.84 -2.15
C SER A 121 -11.36 7.15 -2.59
N GLY A 122 -10.45 7.11 -3.57
CA GLY A 122 -9.84 8.32 -4.12
C GLY A 122 -10.86 9.24 -4.80
N SER A 123 -11.75 8.69 -5.63
CA SER A 123 -12.82 9.48 -6.26
C SER A 123 -13.76 10.09 -5.23
N TRP A 124 -14.07 9.35 -4.15
CA TRP A 124 -14.91 9.85 -3.06
C TRP A 124 -14.22 11.02 -2.36
N SER A 125 -12.93 10.92 -2.02
CA SER A 125 -12.21 12.01 -1.35
C SER A 125 -12.17 13.28 -2.20
N ILE A 126 -11.91 13.15 -3.50
CA ILE A 126 -11.92 14.29 -4.42
C ILE A 126 -13.34 14.88 -4.50
N ALA A 127 -14.37 14.03 -4.64
CA ALA A 127 -15.76 14.47 -4.70
C ALA A 127 -16.20 15.17 -3.41
N SER A 128 -15.79 14.70 -2.24
CA SER A 128 -16.09 15.34 -0.95
C SER A 128 -15.42 16.71 -0.83
N VAL A 129 -14.15 16.84 -1.21
CA VAL A 129 -13.46 18.14 -1.24
C VAL A 129 -14.11 19.10 -2.22
N LEU A 130 -14.48 18.63 -3.41
CA LEU A 130 -15.22 19.43 -4.40
C LEU A 130 -16.60 19.85 -3.89
N CYS A 131 -17.34 18.95 -3.23
CA CYS A 131 -18.65 19.22 -2.66
C CYS A 131 -18.61 20.31 -1.57
N LEU A 132 -17.51 20.36 -0.80
CA LEU A 132 -17.29 21.41 0.20
C LEU A 132 -16.83 22.74 -0.41
N THR A 133 -15.98 22.70 -1.43
CA THR A 133 -15.39 23.90 -2.05
C THR A 133 -16.33 24.62 -3.02
N LEU A 134 -17.18 23.87 -3.74
CA LEU A 134 -18.09 24.41 -4.75
C LEU A 134 -19.44 24.77 -4.11
N HIS A 135 -19.57 26.01 -3.63
CA HIS A 135 -20.87 26.57 -3.26
C HIS A 135 -21.03 27.96 -3.90
N ASP A 136 -22.08 28.10 -4.74
CA ASP A 136 -22.67 29.34 -5.26
C ASP A 136 -21.69 30.42 -5.73
N GLY A 137 -20.55 30.01 -6.30
CA GLY A 137 -19.48 30.92 -6.75
C GLY A 137 -18.75 31.66 -5.63
N LYS A 138 -19.16 31.44 -4.38
CA LYS A 138 -18.57 32.00 -3.18
C LYS A 138 -18.17 30.85 -2.26
N PRO A 139 -16.93 30.37 -2.39
CA PRO A 139 -16.50 29.26 -1.57
C PRO A 139 -16.69 29.66 -0.10
N TRP A 140 -17.42 28.85 0.64
CA TRP A 140 -17.53 28.90 2.11
C TRP A 140 -18.43 29.94 2.79
N GLU A 141 -19.19 30.80 2.08
CA GLU A 141 -20.09 31.77 2.73
C GLU A 141 -21.34 31.14 3.41
N GLY A 142 -21.64 29.85 3.17
CA GLY A 142 -22.87 29.17 3.60
C GLY A 142 -22.75 28.16 4.75
N ILE A 143 -21.63 28.14 5.51
CA ILE A 143 -21.30 27.06 6.47
C ILE A 143 -22.33 26.90 7.62
N LEU A 144 -23.18 27.90 7.87
CA LEU A 144 -24.20 27.86 8.93
C LEU A 144 -25.60 27.43 8.46
N GLY A 145 -25.78 27.10 7.18
CA GLY A 145 -27.08 26.72 6.62
C GLY A 145 -27.44 25.24 6.85
N GLU A 146 -28.73 24.93 6.88
CA GLU A 146 -29.26 23.55 6.90
C GLU A 146 -28.73 22.70 5.73
N SER A 147 -28.41 23.35 4.61
CA SER A 147 -27.82 22.73 3.43
C SER A 147 -26.42 22.16 3.69
N PHE A 148 -25.61 22.79 4.54
CA PHE A 148 -24.28 22.29 4.90
C PHE A 148 -24.38 21.00 5.71
N TYR A 149 -25.31 20.95 6.67
CA TYR A 149 -25.53 19.76 7.50
C TYR A 149 -25.94 18.55 6.65
N LEU A 150 -26.89 18.70 5.73
CA LEU A 150 -27.33 17.61 4.84
C LEU A 150 -26.19 17.12 3.94
N ARG A 151 -25.38 18.02 3.37
CA ARG A 151 -24.19 17.66 2.58
C ARG A 151 -23.18 16.90 3.42
N TRP A 152 -22.89 17.39 4.62
CA TRP A 152 -21.96 16.75 5.55
C TRP A 152 -22.43 15.35 5.94
N VAL A 153 -23.70 15.19 6.31
CA VAL A 153 -24.31 13.89 6.61
C VAL A 153 -24.20 12.95 5.42
N GLY A 154 -24.41 13.44 4.20
CA GLY A 154 -24.23 12.65 2.97
C GLY A 154 -22.78 12.19 2.75
N ILE A 155 -21.81 13.10 2.96
CA ILE A 155 -20.37 12.78 2.89
C ILE A 155 -20.03 11.71 3.94
N GLU A 156 -20.47 11.88 5.18
CA GLU A 156 -20.17 10.94 6.26
C GLU A 156 -20.83 9.57 6.02
N ALA A 157 -22.11 9.55 5.63
CA ALA A 157 -22.84 8.32 5.34
C ALA A 157 -22.20 7.53 4.19
N THR A 158 -21.83 8.21 3.10
CA THR A 158 -21.11 7.54 1.98
C THR A 158 -19.70 7.10 2.38
N GLY A 159 -19.02 7.86 3.25
CA GLY A 159 -17.74 7.47 3.85
C GLY A 159 -17.85 6.18 4.67
N ILE A 160 -18.88 6.05 5.51
CA ILE A 160 -19.18 4.84 6.29
C ILE A 160 -19.40 3.63 5.36
N LEU A 161 -20.11 3.82 4.26
CA LEU A 161 -20.35 2.74 3.28
C LEU A 161 -19.04 2.25 2.64
N ILE A 162 -18.11 3.16 2.32
CA ILE A 162 -16.79 2.79 1.78
C ILE A 162 -15.97 2.04 2.82
N GLU A 163 -15.96 2.50 4.08
CA GLU A 163 -15.29 1.79 5.18
C GLU A 163 -15.86 0.38 5.40
N LEU A 164 -17.19 0.25 5.35
CA LEU A 164 -17.85 -1.05 5.45
C LEU A 164 -17.45 -1.97 4.29
N ALA A 165 -17.35 -1.45 3.07
CA ALA A 165 -16.88 -2.20 1.91
C ALA A 165 -15.42 -2.67 2.09
N LEU A 166 -14.52 -1.79 2.56
CA LEU A 166 -13.12 -2.14 2.86
C LEU A 166 -13.01 -3.16 3.99
N PHE A 167 -13.88 -3.09 4.99
CA PHE A 167 -13.95 -4.06 6.07
C PHE A 167 -14.38 -5.45 5.59
N ILE A 168 -15.44 -5.53 4.77
CA ILE A 168 -15.89 -6.79 4.16
C ILE A 168 -14.79 -7.40 3.29
N LEU A 169 -14.08 -6.57 2.53
CA LEU A 169 -12.95 -6.99 1.69
C LEU A 169 -11.80 -7.54 2.55
N SER A 170 -11.52 -6.90 3.68
CA SER A 170 -10.52 -7.36 4.66
C SER A 170 -10.88 -8.70 5.30
N ILE A 171 -12.15 -8.89 5.70
CA ILE A 171 -12.64 -10.19 6.22
C ILE A 171 -12.49 -11.27 5.16
N SER A 172 -12.90 -10.96 3.93
CA SER A 172 -12.79 -11.89 2.80
C SER A 172 -11.34 -12.33 2.61
N LEU A 173 -10.38 -11.39 2.62
CA LEU A 173 -8.95 -11.69 2.55
C LEU A 173 -8.51 -12.63 3.68
N ILE A 174 -8.90 -12.35 4.93
CA ILE A 174 -8.53 -13.16 6.11
C ILE A 174 -9.06 -14.59 5.98
N TRP A 175 -10.25 -14.78 5.41
CA TRP A 175 -10.85 -16.09 5.20
C TRP A 175 -10.06 -16.94 4.19
N PHE A 176 -9.60 -16.32 3.10
CA PHE A 176 -8.79 -17.00 2.09
C PHE A 176 -7.33 -17.23 2.49
N LEU A 177 -6.83 -16.48 3.48
CA LEU A 177 -5.46 -16.60 3.95
C LEU A 177 -5.37 -17.68 5.05
N ALA A 178 -4.59 -18.74 4.78
CA ALA A 178 -4.38 -19.85 5.71
C ALA A 178 -3.52 -19.42 6.90
N MET A 179 -4.15 -18.83 7.92
CA MET A 179 -3.50 -18.36 9.16
C MET A 179 -4.10 -19.05 10.40
N PRO A 180 -3.32 -19.18 11.49
CA PRO A 180 -3.83 -19.71 12.75
C PRO A 180 -4.94 -18.81 13.32
N LYS A 181 -5.91 -19.44 14.01
CA LYS A 181 -7.15 -18.79 14.50
C LYS A 181 -6.89 -17.51 15.32
N LEU A 182 -5.90 -17.53 16.20
CA LEU A 182 -5.54 -16.37 17.04
C LEU A 182 -5.09 -15.14 16.21
N ARG A 183 -4.31 -15.38 15.15
CA ARG A 183 -3.85 -14.30 14.26
C ARG A 183 -5.01 -13.72 13.45
N ARG A 184 -5.93 -14.58 12.99
CA ARG A 184 -7.16 -14.15 12.30
C ARG A 184 -8.02 -13.27 13.22
N ALA A 185 -8.24 -13.69 14.47
CA ALA A 185 -8.99 -12.90 15.44
C ALA A 185 -8.34 -11.54 15.73
N CYS A 186 -7.01 -11.50 15.90
CA CYS A 186 -6.27 -10.25 16.11
C CYS A 186 -6.40 -9.29 14.91
N LEU A 187 -6.32 -9.79 13.68
CA LEU A 187 -6.53 -8.97 12.48
C LEU A 187 -7.97 -8.49 12.37
N MET A 188 -8.95 -9.36 12.60
CA MET A 188 -10.37 -8.97 12.61
C MET A 188 -10.63 -7.89 13.65
N ALA A 189 -10.09 -8.02 14.86
CA ALA A 189 -10.20 -7.00 15.89
C ALA A 189 -9.60 -5.66 15.45
N ALA A 190 -8.41 -5.67 14.83
CA ALA A 190 -7.77 -4.47 14.32
C ALA A 190 -8.53 -3.79 13.16
N PHE A 191 -9.24 -4.57 12.32
CA PHE A 191 -10.12 -4.01 11.29
C PHE A 191 -11.45 -3.51 11.88
N SER A 192 -11.98 -4.20 12.89
CA SER A 192 -13.24 -3.80 13.55
C SER A 192 -13.11 -2.49 14.32
N THR A 193 -11.94 -2.19 14.91
CA THR A 193 -11.71 -0.90 15.58
C THR A 193 -11.84 0.28 14.63
N ARG A 194 -11.51 0.12 13.34
CA ARG A 194 -11.72 1.14 12.30
C ARG A 194 -13.19 1.32 11.92
N LEU A 195 -14.00 0.28 12.02
CA LEU A 195 -15.42 0.38 11.73
C LEU A 195 -16.17 1.05 12.88
N LEU A 196 -15.76 0.74 14.11
CA LEU A 196 -16.35 1.33 15.33
C LEU A 196 -16.11 2.83 15.44
N SER A 197 -15.07 3.37 14.79
CA SER A 197 -14.80 4.80 14.79
C SER A 197 -15.70 5.65 13.91
N SER A 198 -16.47 5.04 13.00
CA SER A 198 -17.25 5.77 12.01
C SER A 198 -18.66 6.22 12.48
N PRO A 199 -19.47 5.39 13.18
CA PRO A 199 -20.86 5.74 13.47
C PRO A 199 -21.07 6.65 14.70
N THR A 200 -20.06 6.95 15.51
CA THR A 200 -20.20 7.76 16.74
C THR A 200 -20.02 9.28 16.55
N SER A 201 -19.86 9.73 15.30
CA SER A 201 -19.51 11.10 14.85
C SER A 201 -20.53 12.22 15.18
N VAL A 202 -21.60 11.95 15.93
CA VAL A 202 -22.51 13.02 16.41
C VAL A 202 -22.02 13.65 17.74
N THR A 203 -20.97 13.09 18.36
CA THR A 203 -20.35 13.63 19.60
C THR A 203 -18.83 13.85 19.40
N PRO A 204 -18.20 14.73 20.22
CA PRO A 204 -17.23 15.72 19.76
C PRO A 204 -15.94 15.10 19.23
N SER A 205 -15.36 15.76 18.22
CA SER A 205 -14.04 15.64 17.56
C SER A 205 -12.90 14.88 18.28
N ILE A 206 -12.94 14.79 19.60
CA ILE A 206 -11.97 14.08 20.43
C ILE A 206 -12.01 12.56 20.17
N LEU A 207 -13.21 12.00 19.99
CA LEU A 207 -13.37 10.56 19.81
C LEU A 207 -12.92 10.12 18.41
N THR A 208 -13.13 10.98 17.41
CA THR A 208 -12.63 10.78 16.04
C THR A 208 -11.11 10.87 15.98
N GLU A 209 -10.49 11.78 16.74
CA GLU A 209 -9.02 11.84 16.83
C GLU A 209 -8.41 10.63 17.56
N ALA A 210 -9.01 10.21 18.67
CA ALA A 210 -8.56 9.01 19.38
C ALA A 210 -8.65 7.76 18.48
N ALA A 211 -9.73 7.66 17.71
CA ALA A 211 -9.90 6.64 16.70
C ALA A 211 -8.87 6.72 15.58
N LEU A 212 -8.55 7.93 15.10
CA LEU A 212 -7.54 8.14 14.06
C LEU A 212 -6.15 7.72 14.56
N ALA A 213 -5.78 8.09 15.78
CA ALA A 213 -4.55 7.63 16.44
C ALA A 213 -4.53 6.10 16.58
N LEU A 214 -5.63 5.47 16.99
CA LEU A 214 -5.78 4.01 17.04
C LEU A 214 -5.65 3.34 15.66
N SER A 215 -6.20 3.96 14.61
CA SER A 215 -6.10 3.48 13.23
C SER A 215 -4.66 3.53 12.71
N ILE A 216 -3.91 4.58 13.09
CA ILE A 216 -2.48 4.70 12.81
C ILE A 216 -1.71 3.61 13.55
N MET A 217 -1.93 3.46 14.86
CA MET A 217 -1.26 2.44 15.68
C MET A 217 -1.52 1.02 15.18
N THR A 218 -2.76 0.69 14.82
CA THR A 218 -3.11 -0.63 14.25
C THR A 218 -2.49 -0.84 12.87
N GLY A 219 -2.40 0.19 12.03
CA GLY A 219 -1.65 0.15 10.78
C GLY A 219 -0.16 -0.15 10.99
N CYS A 220 0.47 0.54 11.95
CA CYS A 220 1.88 0.31 12.30
C CYS A 220 2.11 -1.10 12.88
N ALA A 221 1.18 -1.63 13.67
CA ALA A 221 1.31 -2.96 14.27
C ALA A 221 1.14 -4.11 13.26
N THR A 222 0.45 -3.89 12.14
CA THR A 222 0.16 -4.94 11.15
C THR A 222 1.25 -5.09 10.08
N THR A 223 2.07 -4.05 9.86
CA THR A 223 3.14 -4.01 8.85
C THR A 223 4.40 -4.85 9.15
N PRO A 224 4.93 -5.00 10.38
CA PRO A 224 6.13 -5.81 10.61
C PRO A 224 5.91 -7.31 10.35
N ARG A 225 4.67 -7.77 10.18
CA ARG A 225 4.38 -9.19 9.89
C ARG A 225 4.77 -9.61 8.46
N SER A 226 4.85 -8.69 7.50
CA SER A 226 5.40 -8.99 6.17
C SER A 226 6.92 -9.20 6.20
N LEU A 227 7.62 -8.58 7.16
CA LEU A 227 9.03 -8.85 7.44
C LEU A 227 9.26 -10.22 8.09
N LEU A 228 8.33 -10.69 8.93
CA LEU A 228 8.40 -12.06 9.47
C LEU A 228 8.19 -13.13 8.39
N ALA A 229 7.47 -12.83 7.31
CA ALA A 229 7.37 -13.72 6.16
C ALA A 229 8.64 -13.74 5.28
N ALA A 230 9.54 -12.77 5.46
CA ALA A 230 10.87 -12.77 4.83
C ALA A 230 11.90 -13.56 5.65
N ILE A 231 11.57 -13.97 6.88
CA ILE A 231 12.36 -14.99 7.57
C ILE A 231 12.13 -16.29 6.78
N PRO A 232 13.18 -16.86 6.16
CA PRO A 232 13.03 -18.12 5.46
C PRO A 232 12.40 -19.12 6.43
N PRO A 233 11.37 -19.88 6.01
CA PRO A 233 10.79 -20.90 6.86
C PRO A 233 11.94 -21.76 7.40
N PRO A 234 11.93 -22.14 8.69
CA PRO A 234 12.97 -22.98 9.24
C PRO A 234 13.18 -24.17 8.30
N PRO A 235 14.43 -24.55 8.00
CA PRO A 235 14.68 -25.70 7.14
C PRO A 235 13.81 -26.84 7.65
N PRO A 236 13.08 -27.55 6.77
CA PRO A 236 12.18 -28.61 7.20
C PRO A 236 12.98 -29.51 8.14
N PRO A 237 12.44 -29.86 9.34
CA PRO A 237 13.11 -30.83 10.19
C PRO A 237 13.48 -32.01 9.30
N THR A 238 14.74 -32.43 9.37
CA THR A 238 15.27 -33.63 8.71
C THR A 238 14.57 -34.85 9.30
N HIS A 239 13.27 -34.97 9.05
CA HIS A 239 12.54 -36.19 9.17
C HIS A 239 12.93 -37.01 7.96
N HIS A 240 13.57 -38.14 8.27
CA HIS A 240 13.82 -39.23 7.37
C HIS A 240 12.73 -39.35 6.32
N VAL A 241 13.19 -39.37 5.07
CA VAL A 241 12.49 -39.70 3.83
C VAL A 241 11.35 -40.69 4.10
N PHE A 242 10.14 -40.17 4.33
CA PHE A 242 8.92 -40.90 4.03
C PHE A 242 8.37 -40.25 2.77
N ASN A 243 8.72 -40.88 1.64
CA ASN A 243 8.24 -40.58 0.29
C ASN A 243 6.70 -40.49 0.28
N ARG A 244 6.17 -39.30 0.55
CA ARG A 244 4.82 -38.90 0.13
C ARG A 244 4.96 -37.72 -0.82
N PRO A 245 4.49 -37.83 -2.07
CA PRO A 245 4.71 -36.82 -3.09
C PRO A 245 4.00 -35.52 -2.70
N LEU A 246 4.81 -34.50 -2.38
CA LEU A 246 4.38 -33.16 -1.99
C LEU A 246 4.08 -32.27 -3.22
N THR A 247 3.45 -32.83 -4.26
CA THR A 247 3.13 -32.14 -5.52
C THR A 247 1.64 -31.79 -5.68
N ILE A 248 0.81 -32.06 -4.67
CA ILE A 248 -0.65 -31.94 -4.83
C ILE A 248 -1.19 -30.55 -4.43
N TYR A 249 -0.56 -29.79 -3.53
CA TYR A 249 -1.21 -28.56 -3.00
C TYR A 249 -1.14 -27.33 -3.93
N THR A 250 -0.08 -27.18 -4.73
CA THR A 250 0.03 -26.08 -5.70
C THR A 250 -0.62 -26.42 -7.04
N TYR A 251 -0.54 -27.68 -7.48
CA TYR A 251 -1.10 -28.12 -8.76
C TYR A 251 -2.63 -28.24 -8.74
N ASP A 252 -3.21 -28.69 -7.62
CA ASP A 252 -4.66 -28.87 -7.52
C ASP A 252 -5.41 -27.51 -7.39
N ARG A 253 -4.72 -26.47 -6.91
CA ARG A 253 -5.24 -25.08 -6.90
C ARG A 253 -5.32 -24.48 -8.29
N TYR A 254 -4.30 -24.68 -9.13
CA TYR A 254 -4.32 -24.27 -10.54
C TYR A 254 -5.34 -25.09 -11.37
N ARG A 255 -5.51 -26.38 -11.08
CA ARG A 255 -6.48 -27.24 -11.78
C ARG A 255 -7.93 -26.86 -11.51
N ARG A 256 -8.26 -26.42 -10.28
CA ARG A 256 -9.61 -25.95 -9.92
C ARG A 256 -9.98 -24.64 -10.61
N ILE A 257 -9.04 -23.70 -10.73
CA ILE A 257 -9.25 -22.43 -11.46
C ILE A 257 -9.46 -22.68 -12.97
N ARG A 258 -8.73 -23.64 -13.56
CA ARG A 258 -8.91 -23.99 -14.98
C ARG A 258 -10.25 -24.68 -15.27
N LYS A 259 -10.83 -25.39 -14.30
CA LYS A 259 -12.17 -25.99 -14.42
C LYS A 259 -13.30 -24.95 -14.27
N SER A 260 -13.17 -23.92 -13.43
CA SER A 260 -14.21 -22.88 -13.34
C SER A 260 -14.25 -22.02 -14.60
N ASN A 261 -13.10 -21.74 -15.23
CA ASN A 261 -13.07 -20.98 -16.50
C ASN A 261 -13.66 -21.74 -17.70
N ARG A 262 -13.68 -23.08 -17.68
CA ARG A 262 -14.42 -23.85 -18.69
C ARG A 262 -15.94 -23.71 -18.53
N SER A 263 -16.45 -23.53 -17.29
CA SER A 263 -17.88 -23.31 -17.03
C SER A 263 -18.35 -21.93 -17.51
N THR A 264 -17.55 -20.88 -17.31
CA THR A 264 -17.86 -19.52 -17.81
C THR A 264 -17.84 -19.44 -19.33
N SER A 265 -17.03 -20.26 -20.01
CA SER A 265 -17.03 -20.38 -21.48
C SER A 265 -18.23 -21.16 -22.04
N ALA A 266 -18.90 -21.97 -21.21
CA ALA A 266 -20.15 -22.65 -21.57
C ALA A 266 -21.36 -21.74 -21.36
N TRP A 267 -21.30 -20.83 -20.39
CA TRP A 267 -22.35 -19.83 -20.14
C TRP A 267 -22.41 -18.78 -21.25
N THR A 268 -21.26 -18.30 -21.74
CA THR A 268 -21.18 -17.40 -22.91
C THR A 268 -21.62 -18.06 -24.22
N ARG A 269 -21.50 -19.38 -24.34
CA ARG A 269 -21.99 -20.14 -25.52
C ARG A 269 -23.50 -20.36 -25.52
N ARG A 270 -24.18 -20.24 -24.37
CA ARG A 270 -25.63 -20.45 -24.25
C ARG A 270 -26.47 -19.16 -24.41
N PHE A 271 -25.84 -17.98 -24.37
CA PHE A 271 -26.51 -16.68 -24.50
C PHE A 271 -26.06 -15.87 -25.73
N GLY A 272 -25.37 -16.50 -26.69
CA GLY A 272 -25.00 -15.86 -27.95
C GLY A 272 -26.12 -15.90 -28.99
N ALA A 273 -27.17 -15.10 -28.81
CA ALA A 273 -28.03 -14.69 -29.91
C ALA A 273 -27.48 -13.38 -30.49
N GLY A 274 -27.00 -13.45 -31.73
CA GLY A 274 -26.98 -12.33 -32.67
C GLY A 274 -26.05 -11.16 -32.37
N VAL A 275 -24.73 -11.36 -32.43
CA VAL A 275 -23.82 -10.25 -32.78
C VAL A 275 -23.21 -10.58 -34.12
N VAL A 276 -23.65 -9.83 -35.14
CA VAL A 276 -23.14 -9.83 -36.51
C VAL A 276 -21.65 -9.52 -36.45
N ARG A 277 -20.85 -10.45 -36.96
CA ARG A 277 -19.40 -10.35 -37.05
C ARG A 277 -19.07 -9.66 -38.38
N PRO A 278 -18.40 -8.49 -38.39
CA PRO A 278 -17.93 -7.92 -39.63
C PRO A 278 -16.74 -8.71 -40.19
N GLU A 279 -16.66 -8.61 -41.50
CA GLU A 279 -15.86 -9.27 -42.50
C GLU A 279 -14.35 -9.30 -42.26
N SER A 280 -13.74 -10.28 -42.92
CA SER A 280 -12.38 -10.80 -42.82
C SER A 280 -11.22 -9.82 -43.06
N THR A 281 -10.17 -9.96 -42.26
CA THR A 281 -8.77 -9.70 -42.65
C THR A 281 -7.95 -10.98 -42.50
N PRO A 282 -6.99 -11.24 -43.41
CA PRO A 282 -6.44 -12.58 -43.61
C PRO A 282 -5.36 -12.99 -42.59
N ASP A 283 -5.27 -14.32 -42.48
CA ASP A 283 -4.41 -15.18 -41.68
C ASP A 283 -2.99 -14.69 -41.35
N LEU A 284 -2.72 -14.58 -40.04
CA LEU A 284 -1.40 -14.76 -39.45
C LEU A 284 -1.48 -15.96 -38.49
N ALA A 285 -1.21 -17.14 -39.03
CA ALA A 285 -1.09 -18.37 -38.28
C ALA A 285 0.13 -18.30 -37.36
N TRP A 286 -0.11 -18.14 -36.06
CA TRP A 286 0.91 -18.32 -35.03
C TRP A 286 1.19 -19.82 -34.84
N LEU A 287 2.25 -20.31 -35.46
CA LEU A 287 2.87 -21.59 -35.07
C LEU A 287 3.83 -21.35 -33.90
N PRO A 288 3.87 -22.24 -32.89
CA PRO A 288 4.81 -22.13 -31.79
C PRO A 288 6.24 -22.42 -32.28
N TYR A 289 7.17 -21.56 -31.87
CA TYR A 289 8.60 -21.67 -32.12
C TYR A 289 9.14 -23.04 -31.67
N GLN A 290 9.52 -23.88 -32.64
CA GLN A 290 10.32 -25.09 -32.39
C GLN A 290 11.79 -24.67 -32.34
N GLY A 291 12.39 -24.82 -31.16
CA GLY A 291 13.82 -24.56 -30.97
C GLY A 291 14.68 -25.54 -31.76
N PHE A 292 15.82 -25.04 -32.23
CA PHE A 292 16.83 -25.81 -32.96
C PHE A 292 17.41 -26.94 -32.09
N SER A 293 17.33 -28.16 -32.61
CA SER A 293 18.16 -29.28 -32.19
C SER A 293 19.51 -29.25 -32.91
N GLU A 294 20.56 -29.34 -32.10
CA GLU A 294 21.86 -29.95 -32.39
C GLU A 294 22.89 -29.28 -33.34
N VAL A 295 24.08 -29.06 -32.73
CA VAL A 295 25.44 -29.16 -33.27
C VAL A 295 25.92 -28.09 -34.25
N SER A 296 26.68 -27.12 -33.73
CA SER A 296 27.96 -26.74 -34.33
C SER A 296 28.81 -25.96 -33.32
N GLU A 297 29.85 -26.63 -32.84
CA GLU A 297 30.87 -26.12 -31.95
C GLU A 297 32.02 -25.58 -32.82
N ALA A 298 31.96 -24.32 -33.24
CA ALA A 298 33.12 -23.54 -33.70
C ALA A 298 32.70 -22.13 -34.12
N THR A 299 32.96 -21.15 -33.26
CA THR A 299 33.32 -19.73 -33.51
C THR A 299 32.73 -18.86 -32.41
N ALA A 300 33.51 -18.69 -31.34
CA ALA A 300 33.23 -17.73 -30.28
C ALA A 300 33.43 -16.30 -30.82
N TYR A 301 32.36 -15.67 -31.30
CA TYR A 301 32.31 -14.22 -31.40
C TYR A 301 31.94 -13.64 -30.02
N PRO A 302 32.65 -12.60 -29.53
CA PRO A 302 32.27 -11.95 -28.28
C PRO A 302 30.90 -11.26 -28.44
N PRO A 303 30.12 -11.14 -27.36
CA PRO A 303 28.79 -10.54 -27.43
C PRO A 303 28.90 -9.06 -27.84
N ARG A 304 28.36 -8.75 -29.03
CA ARG A 304 28.07 -7.36 -29.42
C ARG A 304 26.99 -6.84 -28.48
N VAL A 305 27.36 -5.88 -27.64
CA VAL A 305 26.43 -5.09 -26.84
C VAL A 305 25.57 -4.29 -27.81
N HIS A 306 24.30 -4.68 -27.95
CA HIS A 306 23.30 -3.85 -28.62
C HIS A 306 23.07 -2.60 -27.77
N VAL A 307 23.75 -1.50 -28.13
CA VAL A 307 23.43 -0.16 -27.64
C VAL A 307 22.23 0.34 -28.44
N SER A 308 21.03 -0.08 -28.03
CA SER A 308 19.79 0.47 -28.57
C SER A 308 19.56 1.88 -28.02
N SER A 309 19.69 2.87 -28.89
CA SER A 309 18.98 4.16 -28.88
C SER A 309 18.57 4.72 -27.52
N MET A 310 19.50 5.34 -26.79
CA MET A 310 19.08 6.43 -25.89
C MET A 310 18.76 7.65 -26.74
N SER A 311 17.48 8.02 -26.70
CA SER A 311 16.89 9.17 -27.35
C SER A 311 17.66 10.44 -27.00
N ARG A 312 17.91 11.25 -28.04
CA ARG A 312 18.43 12.61 -28.00
C ARG A 312 17.63 13.44 -27.01
N GLU A 313 18.28 13.82 -25.90
CA GLU A 313 18.08 15.05 -25.12
C GLU A 313 18.95 14.94 -23.86
N ALA A 314 20.27 14.88 -24.07
CA ALA A 314 21.22 15.10 -22.98
C ALA A 314 21.41 16.62 -22.85
N PRO A 315 21.19 17.23 -21.67
CA PRO A 315 21.55 18.63 -21.45
C PRO A 315 23.05 18.81 -21.69
N LEU A 316 23.44 19.97 -22.23
CA LEU A 316 24.85 20.36 -22.40
C LEU A 316 25.57 20.25 -21.06
N MET A 317 26.26 19.13 -20.83
CA MET A 317 27.17 18.97 -19.70
C MET A 317 28.37 19.89 -19.92
N THR A 318 28.74 20.61 -18.88
CA THR A 318 29.99 21.37 -18.88
C THR A 318 31.19 20.41 -18.93
N PRO A 319 32.36 20.81 -19.47
CA PRO A 319 33.54 19.94 -19.56
C PRO A 319 33.94 19.30 -18.21
N MET A 320 33.70 20.01 -17.11
CA MET A 320 33.95 19.53 -15.75
C MET A 320 32.98 18.42 -15.33
N GLU A 321 31.70 18.49 -15.73
CA GLU A 321 30.71 17.45 -15.46
C GLU A 321 30.98 16.18 -16.29
N GLU A 322 31.49 16.33 -17.51
CA GLU A 322 31.90 15.18 -18.33
C GLU A 322 33.09 14.44 -17.67
N GLU A 323 34.07 15.18 -17.15
CA GLU A 323 35.23 14.60 -16.46
C GLU A 323 34.82 13.91 -15.15
N LEU A 324 33.91 14.52 -14.38
CA LEU A 324 33.34 13.92 -13.17
C LEU A 324 32.54 12.65 -13.47
N TRP A 325 31.79 12.64 -14.58
CA TRP A 325 31.03 11.48 -15.02
C TRP A 325 31.95 10.34 -15.46
N ARG A 326 33.02 10.64 -16.20
CA ARG A 326 34.07 9.66 -16.58
C ARG A 326 34.76 9.06 -15.36
N MET A 327 35.14 9.88 -14.37
CA MET A 327 35.72 9.39 -13.12
C MET A 327 34.75 8.50 -12.33
N THR A 328 33.45 8.82 -12.34
CA THR A 328 32.43 8.04 -11.64
C THR A 328 32.23 6.66 -12.29
N ILE A 329 32.24 6.58 -13.62
CA ILE A 329 32.18 5.30 -14.35
C ILE A 329 33.44 4.48 -14.11
N GLN A 330 34.62 5.11 -14.12
CA GLN A 330 35.87 4.41 -13.87
C GLN A 330 35.90 3.83 -12.43
N LYS A 331 35.47 4.61 -11.44
CA LYS A 331 35.44 4.17 -10.04
C LYS A 331 34.42 3.05 -9.81
N THR A 332 33.26 3.08 -10.47
CA THR A 332 32.24 2.02 -10.35
C THR A 332 32.65 0.73 -11.06
N THR A 333 33.36 0.81 -12.17
CA THR A 333 33.91 -0.36 -12.87
C THR A 333 35.04 -1.02 -12.10
N GLU A 334 35.96 -0.25 -11.50
CA GLU A 334 37.03 -0.77 -10.62
C GLU A 334 36.47 -1.49 -9.39
N VAL A 335 35.45 -0.93 -8.73
CA VAL A 335 34.79 -1.55 -7.56
C VAL A 335 34.11 -2.88 -7.96
N SER A 336 33.51 -2.94 -9.14
CA SER A 336 32.87 -4.16 -9.65
C SER A 336 33.89 -5.27 -9.96
N VAL A 337 35.03 -4.91 -10.55
CA VAL A 337 36.13 -5.85 -10.85
C VAL A 337 36.75 -6.39 -9.57
N GLU A 338 36.99 -5.54 -8.57
CA GLU A 338 37.56 -5.95 -7.28
C GLU A 338 36.60 -6.86 -6.50
N HIS A 339 35.29 -6.58 -6.52
CA HIS A 339 34.28 -7.46 -5.91
C HIS A 339 34.22 -8.83 -6.58
N ARG A 340 34.36 -8.88 -7.92
CA ARG A 340 34.44 -10.14 -8.67
C ARG A 340 35.71 -10.93 -8.36
N ARG A 341 36.84 -10.25 -8.16
CA ARG A 341 38.12 -10.88 -7.80
C ARG A 341 38.07 -11.50 -6.40
N ARG A 342 37.51 -10.78 -5.41
CA ARG A 342 37.34 -11.28 -4.04
C ARG A 342 36.39 -12.46 -3.94
N SER A 343 35.26 -12.42 -4.65
CA SER A 343 34.31 -13.54 -4.68
C SER A 343 34.93 -14.80 -5.31
N HIS A 344 35.78 -14.65 -6.33
CA HIS A 344 36.49 -15.77 -6.94
C HIS A 344 37.53 -16.39 -6.00
N LEU A 345 38.29 -15.59 -5.24
CA LEU A 345 39.24 -16.08 -4.25
C LEU A 345 38.55 -16.82 -3.10
N HIS A 346 37.40 -16.32 -2.63
CA HIS A 346 36.64 -16.96 -1.56
C HIS A 346 36.07 -18.33 -1.97
N ASN A 347 35.68 -18.48 -3.23
CA ASN A 347 35.24 -19.77 -3.77
C ASN A 347 36.36 -20.80 -3.93
N LEU A 348 37.59 -20.35 -4.24
CA LEU A 348 38.76 -21.23 -4.32
C LEU A 348 39.18 -21.74 -2.94
N GLY A 349 39.11 -20.91 -1.90
CA GLY A 349 39.38 -21.33 -0.51
C GLY A 349 38.39 -22.40 -0.02
N ARG A 350 37.10 -22.25 -0.35
CA ARG A 350 36.05 -23.19 0.07
C ARG A 350 36.20 -24.58 -0.56
N LYS A 351 36.62 -24.66 -1.83
CA LYS A 351 36.86 -25.94 -2.51
C LYS A 351 38.07 -26.72 -1.96
N ARG A 352 39.08 -26.03 -1.41
CA ARG A 352 40.23 -26.70 -0.77
C ARG A 352 39.82 -27.39 0.53
N HIS A 353 38.98 -26.76 1.36
CA HIS A 353 38.55 -27.37 2.61
C HIS A 353 37.63 -28.59 2.40
N SER A 354 36.74 -28.55 1.40
CA SER A 354 35.87 -29.70 1.11
C SER A 354 36.61 -30.94 0.54
N SER A 355 37.86 -30.79 0.10
CA SER A 355 38.65 -31.90 -0.46
C SER A 355 39.47 -32.65 0.60
N VAL A 356 39.70 -32.06 1.77
CA VAL A 356 40.53 -32.67 2.82
C VAL A 356 39.68 -33.56 3.75
N ASP A 357 38.40 -33.24 3.91
CA ASP A 357 37.48 -33.98 4.77
C ASP A 357 36.90 -35.25 4.13
N SER A 358 37.23 -35.56 2.88
CA SER A 358 36.74 -36.76 2.15
C SER A 358 37.74 -37.91 2.07
N THR A 359 38.88 -37.82 2.77
CA THR A 359 39.96 -38.83 2.75
C THR A 359 40.32 -39.39 4.14
N LEU A 360 39.46 -39.17 5.13
CA LEU A 360 39.47 -39.81 6.46
C LEU A 360 38.11 -40.45 6.68
#